data_AF-A0A117LGC9-F1
#
_entry.id   AF-A0A117LGC9-F1
#
_cell.length_a   1.000
_cell.length_b   1.000
_cell.length_c   1.000
_cell.angle_alpha   90.00
_cell.angle_beta   90.00
_cell.angle_gamma   90.00
#
_symmetry.space_group_name_H-M   'P 1'
#
loop_
_entity.id
_entity.type
_entity.pdbx_description
1 polymer ?
#
loop_
_entity_poly.entity_id
_entity_poly.type
_entity_poly.pdbx_seq_one_letter_code
_entity_poly.pdbx_strand_id
1 'polypeptide(L)'
;MNYRIEALLSARLFLHPEVVGDRIYFISNISGHNSLYVMDHGGSVPEPLLPPNIVLQNPHLIGGASFAVLKDLRKILVMIDHDGDENYLPMMIPINGGFPEPAFNNFFENTRCHLGDVDVRKNLCLIVAESREEGMLRTYLCHLDSNEVEEIYASPYGGYPAAISEDASRIVLVEGYLVGDTVTYLWERGKEIKRLYGKPLEDREEGEEVPLIAFGGGFFTEDGKGLVFANAIFQDTYGLGYLAFDSPEEVVEVPFADLAHNGKGEFDGLERLENGRYLLEFNIDGVSWAYEAEYDDQQKVMRVLNVLVGKGHLSEGVLEAIKYDPESDTFALAFSTAVSPTQIYTIEGKDRDRIVQHTRESILGIPQALLSRGEDLSYTSFDGLRVSSRLYMPSPELGFEGKRPVVYYLHGGPQGQERPDFSWFSMPLIQFLTLQGFAVFVPNVRGSTGYGLSYTKHVDRDWGGQDRLDHVHAMNHVLSEDARL
;
A
#
# COMPACT_ATOMS: atom_id res chain seq x y z
N MET A 1 6.31 28.66 23.44
CA MET A 1 5.02 28.87 22.74
C MET A 1 4.14 27.68 23.03
N ASN A 2 2.81 27.84 23.16
CA ASN A 2 1.90 26.71 23.37
C ASN A 2 1.34 26.28 22.01
N TYR A 3 1.99 25.30 21.37
CA TYR A 3 1.53 24.76 20.09
C TYR A 3 0.28 23.92 20.30
N ARG A 4 -0.67 24.05 19.37
CA ARG A 4 -1.99 23.41 19.43
C ARG A 4 -2.01 22.18 18.54
N ILE A 5 -2.62 21.08 19.02
CA ILE A 5 -2.74 19.84 18.26
C ILE A 5 -3.58 20.04 16.99
N GLU A 6 -4.52 20.98 17.02
CA GLU A 6 -5.36 21.34 15.89
C GLU A 6 -4.55 21.81 14.67
N ALA A 7 -3.39 22.44 14.86
CA ALA A 7 -2.52 22.82 13.74
C ALA A 7 -1.96 21.61 12.99
N LEU A 8 -1.72 20.50 13.69
CA LEU A 8 -1.23 19.25 13.12
C LEU A 8 -2.37 18.44 12.51
N LEU A 9 -3.51 18.34 13.20
CA LEU A 9 -4.69 17.59 12.73
C LEU A 9 -5.44 18.29 11.58
N SER A 10 -5.26 19.60 11.41
CA SER A 10 -5.85 20.36 10.29
C SER A 10 -4.96 20.41 9.05
N ALA A 11 -3.75 19.84 9.12
CA ALA A 11 -2.91 19.68 7.94
C ALA A 11 -3.67 18.84 6.91
N ARG A 12 -3.78 19.36 5.70
CA ARG A 12 -4.55 18.70 4.65
C ARG A 12 -3.83 17.47 4.15
N LEU A 13 -4.60 16.45 3.83
CA LEU A 13 -4.13 15.24 3.19
C LEU A 13 -4.31 15.37 1.67
N PHE A 14 -3.34 14.87 0.91
CA PHE A 14 -3.38 14.80 -0.53
C PHE A 14 -2.97 13.39 -0.94
N LEU A 15 -3.95 12.56 -1.28
CA LEU A 15 -3.81 11.10 -1.34
C LEU A 15 -4.21 10.59 -2.72
N HIS A 16 -3.62 9.46 -3.12
CA HIS A 16 -4.02 8.68 -4.29
C HIS A 16 -4.17 9.50 -5.60
N PRO A 17 -3.11 10.19 -6.08
CA PRO A 17 -3.19 11.03 -7.27
C PRO A 17 -3.14 10.23 -8.58
N GLU A 18 -3.96 10.61 -9.56
CA GLU A 18 -3.95 10.14 -10.94
C GLU A 18 -3.79 11.32 -11.90
N VAL A 19 -2.82 11.26 -12.82
CA VAL A 19 -2.65 12.25 -13.89
C VAL A 19 -3.47 11.81 -15.10
N VAL A 20 -4.32 12.69 -15.60
CA VAL A 20 -5.08 12.47 -16.84
C VAL A 20 -5.10 13.75 -17.67
N GLY A 21 -4.36 13.73 -18.78
CA GLY A 21 -4.16 14.93 -19.59
C GLY A 21 -3.38 16.01 -18.84
N ASP A 22 -3.94 17.20 -18.71
CA ASP A 22 -3.36 18.33 -17.97
C ASP A 22 -3.91 18.46 -16.54
N ARG A 23 -4.63 17.43 -16.04
CA ARG A 23 -5.29 17.42 -14.74
C ARG A 23 -4.72 16.35 -13.82
N ILE A 24 -4.82 16.60 -12.51
CA ILE A 24 -4.51 15.66 -11.45
C ILE A 24 -5.77 15.43 -10.62
N TYR A 25 -6.25 14.20 -10.57
CA TYR A 25 -7.37 13.75 -9.75
C TYR A 25 -6.81 13.13 -8.47
N PHE A 26 -7.39 13.43 -7.31
CA PHE A 26 -6.85 12.96 -6.03
C PHE A 26 -7.89 13.03 -4.92
N ILE A 27 -7.64 12.29 -3.84
CA ILE A 27 -8.43 12.35 -2.61
C ILE A 27 -7.81 13.37 -1.66
N SER A 28 -8.65 14.18 -1.03
CA SER A 28 -8.20 15.15 -0.03
C SER A 28 -9.26 15.45 1.00
N ASN A 29 -8.83 15.91 2.18
CA ASN A 29 -9.70 16.38 3.25
C ASN A 29 -9.84 17.91 3.34
N ILE A 30 -9.57 18.65 2.25
CA ILE A 30 -9.66 20.13 2.23
C ILE A 30 -11.01 20.66 2.74
N SER A 31 -12.11 19.93 2.53
CA SER A 31 -13.46 20.26 3.02
C SER A 31 -13.73 19.82 4.46
N GLY A 32 -12.74 19.28 5.17
CA GLY A 32 -12.87 18.74 6.53
C GLY A 32 -13.18 17.23 6.59
N HIS A 33 -13.35 16.59 5.44
CA HIS A 33 -13.52 15.14 5.28
C HIS A 33 -12.96 14.73 3.93
N ASN A 34 -12.54 13.47 3.78
CA ASN A 34 -12.04 12.97 2.51
C ASN A 34 -13.13 13.06 1.43
N SER A 35 -12.76 13.60 0.28
CA SER A 35 -13.57 13.70 -0.93
C SER A 35 -12.65 13.67 -2.15
N LEU A 36 -13.25 13.54 -3.34
CA LEU A 36 -12.52 13.50 -4.59
C LEU A 36 -12.40 14.92 -5.17
N TYR A 37 -11.18 15.27 -5.60
CA TYR A 37 -10.85 16.57 -6.15
C TYR A 37 -10.11 16.43 -7.48
N VAL A 38 -10.12 17.51 -8.25
CA VAL A 38 -9.25 17.68 -9.42
C VAL A 38 -8.56 19.04 -9.36
N MET A 39 -7.34 19.13 -9.90
CA MET A 39 -6.62 20.39 -10.11
C MET A 39 -5.82 20.34 -11.41
N ASP A 40 -5.25 21.47 -11.81
CA ASP A 40 -4.34 21.54 -12.95
C ASP A 40 -2.97 20.96 -12.59
N HIS A 41 -2.32 20.34 -13.56
CA HIS A 41 -0.89 20.04 -13.50
C HIS A 41 -0.10 21.34 -13.32
N GLY A 42 0.84 21.34 -12.36
CA GLY A 42 1.55 22.53 -11.90
C GLY A 42 0.86 23.26 -10.73
N GLY A 43 -0.34 22.82 -10.36
CA GLY A 43 -1.11 23.31 -9.22
C GLY A 43 -2.13 24.39 -9.59
N SER A 44 -3.35 24.22 -9.09
CA SER A 44 -4.41 25.24 -9.09
C SER A 44 -5.29 25.08 -7.84
N VAL A 45 -6.38 25.83 -7.73
CA VAL A 45 -7.33 25.65 -6.62
C VAL A 45 -8.08 24.34 -6.85
N PRO A 46 -8.02 23.35 -5.92
CA PRO A 46 -8.72 22.09 -6.10
C PRO A 46 -10.24 22.26 -6.23
N GLU A 47 -10.81 21.59 -7.23
CA GLU A 47 -12.23 21.57 -7.53
C GLU A 47 -12.87 20.28 -6.98
N PRO A 48 -13.89 20.34 -6.10
CA PRO A 48 -14.54 19.14 -5.58
C PRO A 48 -15.38 18.46 -6.67
N LEU A 49 -15.29 17.14 -6.75
CA LEU A 49 -16.01 16.31 -7.74
C LEU A 49 -17.24 15.60 -7.18
N LEU A 50 -17.39 15.57 -5.85
CA LEU A 50 -18.50 14.94 -5.16
C LEU A 50 -19.33 15.96 -4.36
N PRO A 51 -20.63 15.69 -4.13
CA PRO A 51 -21.45 16.45 -3.19
C PRO A 51 -20.82 16.48 -1.78
N PRO A 52 -20.95 17.59 -1.04
CA PRO A 52 -20.29 17.78 0.25
C PRO A 52 -20.80 16.85 1.37
N ASN A 53 -21.93 16.17 1.17
CA ASN A 53 -22.47 15.20 2.12
C ASN A 53 -21.97 13.77 1.85
N ILE A 54 -21.15 13.56 0.81
CA ILE A 54 -20.53 12.27 0.51
C ILE A 54 -19.09 12.31 1.03
N VAL A 55 -18.78 11.37 1.92
CA VAL A 55 -17.47 11.22 2.52
C VAL A 55 -16.84 9.97 1.93
N LEU A 56 -15.61 10.09 1.44
CA LEU A 56 -14.81 8.93 1.04
C LEU A 56 -14.01 8.43 2.24
N GLN A 57 -13.71 7.15 2.27
CA GLN A 57 -12.84 6.60 3.30
C GLN A 57 -11.37 6.99 3.06
N ASN A 58 -10.55 6.92 4.10
CA ASN A 58 -9.09 6.97 3.94
C ASN A 58 -8.61 5.79 3.06
N PRO A 59 -7.89 6.04 1.94
CA PRO A 59 -7.36 4.98 1.08
C PRO A 59 -6.53 3.92 1.81
N HIS A 60 -5.88 4.26 2.93
CA HIS A 60 -5.17 3.31 3.79
C HIS A 60 -6.04 2.20 4.39
N LEU A 61 -7.37 2.35 4.36
CA LEU A 61 -8.34 1.44 4.94
C LEU A 61 -9.23 0.73 3.90
N ILE A 62 -9.01 1.01 2.61
CA ILE A 62 -9.74 0.36 1.51
C ILE A 62 -8.86 -0.78 0.96
N GLY A 63 -9.47 -1.96 0.78
CA GLY A 63 -8.84 -3.03 0.01
C GLY A 63 -8.93 -2.69 -1.49
N GLY A 64 -7.83 -2.26 -2.08
CA GLY A 64 -7.77 -1.89 -3.51
C GLY A 64 -7.93 -0.39 -3.76
N ALA A 65 -8.18 -0.02 -5.02
CA ALA A 65 -8.24 1.37 -5.46
C ALA A 65 -9.50 2.08 -4.95
N SER A 66 -9.36 3.35 -4.55
CA SER A 66 -10.50 4.18 -4.12
C SER A 66 -11.30 4.75 -5.29
N PHE A 67 -10.65 4.98 -6.43
CA PHE A 67 -11.27 5.46 -7.66
C PHE A 67 -10.41 5.09 -8.88
N ALA A 68 -10.95 5.30 -10.08
CA ALA A 68 -10.21 5.28 -11.34
C ALA A 68 -10.83 6.26 -12.34
N VAL A 69 -10.01 7.07 -13.01
CA VAL A 69 -10.46 8.06 -14.00
C VAL A 69 -10.59 7.44 -15.39
N LEU A 70 -11.82 7.39 -15.91
CA LEU A 70 -12.17 6.77 -17.19
C LEU A 70 -12.31 7.85 -18.27
N LYS A 71 -11.18 8.38 -18.73
CA LYS A 71 -11.09 9.52 -19.65
C LYS A 71 -11.98 9.37 -20.88
N ASP A 72 -11.88 8.24 -21.57
CA ASP A 72 -12.60 7.99 -22.84
C ASP A 72 -14.12 7.85 -22.62
N LEU A 73 -14.52 7.31 -21.47
CA LEU A 73 -15.92 7.23 -21.06
C LEU A 73 -16.45 8.55 -20.45
N ARG A 74 -15.56 9.51 -20.20
CA ARG A 74 -15.85 10.78 -19.50
C ARG A 74 -16.54 10.55 -18.15
N LYS A 75 -16.08 9.53 -17.44
CA LYS A 75 -16.59 9.14 -16.11
C LYS A 75 -15.44 8.89 -15.13
N ILE A 76 -15.77 8.77 -13.86
CA ILE A 76 -14.88 8.28 -12.81
C ILE A 76 -15.62 7.17 -12.08
N LEU A 77 -14.96 6.02 -11.95
CA LEU A 77 -15.36 4.96 -11.03
C LEU A 77 -14.89 5.34 -9.63
N VAL A 78 -15.78 5.36 -8.64
CA VAL A 78 -15.46 5.72 -7.26
C VAL A 78 -16.05 4.66 -6.33
N MET A 79 -15.27 4.20 -5.36
CA MET A 79 -15.72 3.29 -4.31
C MET A 79 -16.28 4.10 -3.15
N ILE A 80 -17.56 3.87 -2.81
CA ILE A 80 -18.29 4.66 -1.81
C ILE A 80 -19.02 3.71 -0.86
N ASP A 81 -18.90 3.92 0.45
CA ASP A 81 -19.70 3.23 1.46
C ASP A 81 -20.92 4.06 1.89
N HIS A 82 -21.72 3.55 2.83
CA HIS A 82 -22.87 4.28 3.35
C HIS A 82 -22.70 4.62 4.82
N ASP A 83 -22.36 5.88 5.10
CA ASP A 83 -22.18 6.42 6.46
C ASP A 83 -21.13 5.67 7.29
N GLY A 84 -20.02 5.23 6.67
CA GLY A 84 -18.91 4.58 7.37
C GLY A 84 -19.16 3.12 7.73
N ASP A 85 -20.10 2.46 7.05
CA ASP A 85 -20.39 1.04 7.26
C ASP A 85 -19.37 0.10 6.58
N GLU A 86 -18.35 0.67 5.92
CA GLU A 86 -17.25 0.01 5.22
C GLU A 86 -17.68 -0.91 4.07
N ASN A 87 -18.95 -0.84 3.66
CA ASN A 87 -19.51 -1.62 2.56
C ASN A 87 -19.38 -0.86 1.24
N TYR A 88 -18.15 -0.77 0.75
CA TYR A 88 -17.86 -0.01 -0.46
C TYR A 88 -18.58 -0.62 -1.67
N LEU A 89 -19.24 0.24 -2.45
CA LEU A 89 -19.90 -0.09 -3.70
C LEU A 89 -19.29 0.71 -4.86
N PRO A 90 -19.19 0.12 -6.06
CA PRO A 90 -18.71 0.83 -7.24
C PRO A 90 -19.79 1.80 -7.74
N MET A 91 -19.43 3.09 -7.79
CA MET A 91 -20.30 4.17 -8.24
C MET A 91 -19.67 4.94 -9.41
N MET A 92 -20.49 5.46 -10.31
CA MET A 92 -20.10 6.31 -11.43
C MET A 92 -20.42 7.77 -11.16
N ILE A 93 -19.49 8.66 -11.48
CA ILE A 93 -19.75 10.10 -11.62
C ILE A 93 -19.28 10.61 -12.98
N PRO A 94 -19.82 11.73 -13.50
CA PRO A 94 -19.22 12.44 -14.62
C PRO A 94 -17.78 12.86 -14.31
N ILE A 95 -16.91 12.90 -15.33
CA ILE A 95 -15.49 13.28 -15.16
C ILE A 95 -15.26 14.70 -14.60
N ASN A 96 -16.26 15.57 -14.71
CA ASN A 96 -16.25 16.92 -14.15
C ASN A 96 -16.99 17.02 -12.80
N GLY A 97 -17.34 15.88 -12.20
CA GLY A 97 -18.05 15.80 -10.93
C GLY A 97 -19.56 15.72 -11.09
N GLY A 98 -20.22 15.24 -10.03
CA GLY A 98 -21.67 15.06 -10.01
C GLY A 98 -22.15 14.12 -8.91
N PHE A 99 -23.44 13.83 -8.90
CA PHE A 99 -24.02 12.85 -7.98
C PHE A 99 -23.64 11.43 -8.44
N PRO A 100 -23.14 10.57 -7.53
CA PRO A 100 -22.83 9.18 -7.85
C PRO A 100 -24.08 8.37 -8.21
N GLU A 101 -23.96 7.56 -9.26
CA GLU A 101 -24.97 6.58 -9.68
C GLU A 101 -24.36 5.17 -9.58
N PRO A 102 -25.12 4.13 -9.21
CA PRO A 102 -24.59 2.76 -9.16
C PRO A 102 -23.96 2.34 -10.49
N ALA A 103 -22.73 1.83 -10.44
CA ALA A 103 -22.11 1.20 -11.60
C ALA A 103 -22.71 -0.18 -11.86
N PHE A 104 -22.46 -0.75 -13.05
CA PHE A 104 -22.79 -2.15 -13.36
C PHE A 104 -24.27 -2.49 -13.16
N ASN A 105 -25.16 -1.54 -13.47
CA ASN A 105 -26.61 -1.70 -13.27
C ASN A 105 -27.00 -2.10 -11.84
N ASN A 106 -26.25 -1.62 -10.83
CA ASN A 106 -26.46 -1.91 -9.42
C ASN A 106 -26.28 -3.40 -9.04
N PHE A 107 -25.52 -4.17 -9.83
CA PHE A 107 -25.28 -5.59 -9.59
C PHE A 107 -24.71 -5.91 -8.20
N PHE A 108 -23.90 -5.00 -7.65
CA PHE A 108 -23.13 -5.20 -6.41
C PHE A 108 -23.86 -4.76 -5.13
N GLU A 109 -25.14 -4.36 -5.19
CA GLU A 109 -25.84 -3.68 -4.08
C GLU A 109 -25.80 -4.39 -2.72
N ASN A 110 -25.68 -5.72 -2.69
CA ASN A 110 -25.65 -6.51 -1.46
C ASN A 110 -24.27 -7.15 -1.20
N THR A 111 -23.21 -6.41 -1.52
CA THR A 111 -21.82 -6.85 -1.36
C THR A 111 -20.98 -5.77 -0.70
N ARG A 112 -19.76 -6.14 -0.29
CA ARG A 112 -18.65 -5.19 -0.08
C ARG A 112 -17.62 -5.43 -1.17
N CYS A 113 -17.36 -4.41 -1.98
CA CYS A 113 -16.47 -4.51 -3.14
C CYS A 113 -15.08 -3.93 -2.86
N HIS A 114 -14.10 -4.57 -3.50
CA HIS A 114 -12.70 -4.15 -3.57
C HIS A 114 -12.34 -3.95 -5.04
N LEU A 115 -11.96 -2.73 -5.41
CA LEU A 115 -11.57 -2.42 -6.79
C LEU A 115 -10.11 -2.84 -7.00
N GLY A 116 -9.90 -3.88 -7.81
CA GLY A 116 -8.57 -4.32 -8.22
C GLY A 116 -8.05 -3.53 -9.41
N ASP A 117 -7.27 -4.20 -10.27
CA ASP A 117 -6.69 -3.59 -11.46
C ASP A 117 -7.77 -2.99 -12.38
N VAL A 118 -7.46 -1.81 -12.92
CA VAL A 118 -8.28 -1.09 -13.89
C VAL A 118 -7.43 -0.86 -15.14
N ASP A 119 -7.85 -1.42 -16.27
CA ASP A 119 -7.30 -1.13 -17.60
C ASP A 119 -8.24 -0.13 -18.29
N VAL A 120 -7.90 1.15 -18.17
CA VAL A 120 -8.69 2.26 -18.71
C VAL A 120 -8.76 2.25 -20.23
N ARG A 121 -7.76 1.68 -20.92
CA ARG A 121 -7.72 1.60 -22.39
C ARG A 121 -8.65 0.51 -22.92
N LYS A 122 -8.77 -0.59 -22.19
CA LYS A 122 -9.66 -1.70 -22.54
C LYS A 122 -11.05 -1.57 -21.92
N ASN A 123 -11.29 -0.55 -21.09
CA ASN A 123 -12.51 -0.37 -20.32
C ASN A 123 -12.82 -1.60 -19.46
N LEU A 124 -11.79 -2.17 -18.83
CA LEU A 124 -11.92 -3.35 -17.96
C LEU A 124 -11.50 -3.01 -16.54
N CYS A 125 -12.18 -3.61 -15.56
CA CYS A 125 -11.67 -3.67 -14.20
C CYS A 125 -11.96 -5.03 -13.56
N LEU A 126 -11.13 -5.37 -12.57
CA LEU A 126 -11.38 -6.49 -11.68
C LEU A 126 -12.04 -5.99 -10.40
N ILE A 127 -13.09 -6.68 -9.95
CA ILE A 127 -13.74 -6.42 -8.67
C ILE A 127 -13.77 -7.71 -7.88
N VAL A 128 -13.28 -7.68 -6.64
CA VAL A 128 -13.51 -8.75 -5.67
C VAL A 128 -14.63 -8.29 -4.76
N ALA A 129 -15.71 -9.07 -4.68
CA ALA A 129 -16.89 -8.73 -3.87
C ALA A 129 -17.11 -9.79 -2.78
N GLU A 130 -17.22 -9.32 -1.54
CA GLU A 130 -17.65 -10.11 -0.39
C GLU A 130 -19.18 -10.14 -0.33
N SER A 131 -19.77 -11.33 -0.32
CA SER A 131 -21.22 -11.48 -0.16
C SER A 131 -21.65 -11.08 1.25
N ARG A 132 -22.80 -10.40 1.36
CA ARG A 132 -23.44 -10.10 2.65
C ARG A 132 -24.45 -11.16 3.08
N GLU A 133 -24.71 -12.16 2.24
CA GLU A 133 -25.69 -13.23 2.51
C GLU A 133 -25.03 -14.55 2.90
N GLU A 134 -23.78 -14.75 2.48
CA GLU A 134 -23.02 -15.98 2.70
C GLU A 134 -21.54 -15.67 2.88
N GLY A 135 -20.80 -16.58 3.51
CA GLY A 135 -19.34 -16.46 3.68
C GLY A 135 -18.58 -16.81 2.41
N MET A 136 -18.81 -16.05 1.34
CA MET A 136 -18.21 -16.28 0.02
C MET A 136 -17.67 -14.97 -0.55
N LEU A 137 -16.44 -15.02 -1.08
CA LEU A 137 -15.86 -13.98 -1.90
C LEU A 137 -15.94 -14.38 -3.37
N ARG A 138 -16.16 -13.40 -4.24
CA ARG A 138 -16.24 -13.61 -5.68
C ARG A 138 -15.40 -12.60 -6.44
N THR A 139 -14.75 -13.07 -7.48
CA THR A 139 -13.93 -12.24 -8.36
C THR A 139 -14.64 -12.08 -9.70
N TYR A 140 -14.75 -10.84 -10.15
CA TYR A 140 -15.46 -10.47 -11.36
C TYR A 140 -14.55 -9.70 -12.32
N LEU A 141 -14.65 -10.04 -13.60
CA LEU A 141 -14.16 -9.20 -14.70
C LEU A 141 -15.32 -8.34 -15.19
N CYS A 142 -15.16 -7.02 -15.09
CA CYS A 142 -16.22 -6.07 -15.38
C CYS A 142 -15.86 -5.20 -16.58
N HIS A 143 -16.82 -5.01 -17.48
CA HIS A 143 -16.72 -4.13 -18.64
C HIS A 143 -17.35 -2.76 -18.31
N LEU A 144 -16.51 -1.73 -18.25
CA LEU A 144 -16.88 -0.38 -17.81
C LEU A 144 -17.77 0.37 -18.82
N ASP A 145 -17.66 0.02 -20.10
CA ASP A 145 -18.42 0.63 -21.19
C ASP A 145 -19.80 -0.02 -21.39
N SER A 146 -19.89 -1.34 -21.29
CA SER A 146 -21.13 -2.10 -21.47
C SER A 146 -21.90 -2.36 -20.17
N ASN A 147 -21.26 -2.21 -19.00
CA ASN A 147 -21.76 -2.65 -17.69
C ASN A 147 -21.92 -4.17 -17.55
N GLU A 148 -21.32 -4.96 -18.44
CA GLU A 148 -21.31 -6.41 -18.32
C GLU A 148 -20.39 -6.85 -17.18
N VAL A 149 -20.83 -7.86 -16.43
CA VAL A 149 -20.10 -8.43 -15.29
C VAL A 149 -19.98 -9.94 -15.52
N GLU A 150 -18.75 -10.45 -15.54
CA GLU A 150 -18.43 -11.87 -15.68
C GLU A 150 -17.87 -12.39 -14.36
N GLU A 151 -18.53 -13.38 -13.75
CA GLU A 151 -17.98 -14.09 -12.59
C GLU A 151 -16.83 -15.00 -13.03
N ILE A 152 -15.67 -14.81 -12.41
CA ILE A 152 -14.43 -15.52 -12.73
C ILE A 152 -14.19 -16.67 -11.74
N TYR A 153 -14.38 -16.39 -10.45
CA TYR A 153 -14.10 -17.34 -9.38
C TYR A 153 -14.89 -17.01 -8.12
N ALA A 154 -15.15 -18.03 -7.31
CA ALA A 154 -15.83 -17.90 -6.03
C ALA A 154 -15.17 -18.83 -5.00
N SER A 155 -14.82 -18.30 -3.83
CA SER A 155 -14.26 -19.09 -2.73
C SER A 155 -14.49 -18.43 -1.37
N PRO A 156 -14.72 -19.22 -0.29
CA PRO A 156 -14.78 -18.69 1.07
C PRO A 156 -13.42 -18.18 1.57
N TYR A 157 -12.34 -18.47 0.85
CA TYR A 157 -10.96 -18.13 1.22
C TYR A 157 -10.33 -17.08 0.30
N GLY A 158 -11.14 -16.41 -0.53
CA GLY A 158 -10.71 -15.35 -1.43
C GLY A 158 -10.81 -15.74 -2.90
N GLY A 159 -9.73 -15.54 -3.65
CA GLY A 159 -9.76 -15.48 -5.12
C GLY A 159 -9.18 -14.18 -5.67
N TYR A 160 -8.27 -13.55 -4.92
CA TYR A 160 -7.73 -12.25 -5.28
C TYR A 160 -6.90 -12.37 -6.56
N PRO A 161 -7.16 -11.52 -7.58
CA PRO A 161 -6.33 -11.49 -8.77
C PRO A 161 -4.90 -11.10 -8.42
N ALA A 162 -3.93 -11.94 -8.80
CA ALA A 162 -2.52 -11.66 -8.67
C ALA A 162 -1.88 -11.22 -9.99
N ALA A 163 -2.44 -11.66 -11.13
CA ALA A 163 -1.98 -11.25 -12.45
C ALA A 163 -3.09 -11.41 -13.48
N ILE A 164 -3.14 -10.49 -14.45
CA ILE A 164 -4.03 -10.56 -15.61
C ILE A 164 -3.20 -10.56 -16.90
N SER A 165 -3.60 -11.39 -17.85
CA SER A 165 -3.02 -11.40 -19.20
C SER A 165 -3.49 -10.21 -20.02
N GLU A 166 -2.72 -9.80 -21.02
CA GLU A 166 -3.01 -8.58 -21.79
C GLU A 166 -4.40 -8.60 -22.46
N ASP A 167 -4.87 -9.76 -22.91
CA ASP A 167 -6.20 -9.91 -23.53
C ASP A 167 -7.31 -10.25 -22.51
N ALA A 168 -7.01 -10.23 -21.22
CA ALA A 168 -7.92 -10.61 -20.13
C ALA A 168 -8.55 -12.02 -20.31
N SER A 169 -7.89 -12.91 -21.06
CA SER A 169 -8.36 -14.29 -21.26
C SER A 169 -7.86 -15.24 -20.17
N ARG A 170 -6.84 -14.84 -19.43
CA ARG A 170 -6.23 -15.57 -18.32
C ARG A 170 -6.02 -14.67 -17.11
N ILE A 171 -6.36 -15.20 -15.94
CA ILE A 171 -6.22 -14.52 -14.65
C ILE A 171 -5.62 -15.52 -13.66
N VAL A 172 -4.58 -15.10 -12.94
CA VAL A 172 -4.04 -15.85 -11.81
C VAL A 172 -4.75 -15.36 -10.55
N LEU A 173 -5.28 -16.31 -9.78
CA LEU A 173 -6.09 -16.07 -8.59
C LEU A 173 -5.40 -16.69 -7.38
N VAL A 174 -5.49 -16.00 -6.24
CA VAL A 174 -4.88 -16.45 -4.99
C VAL A 174 -5.95 -16.56 -3.90
N GLU A 175 -6.00 -17.74 -3.28
CA GLU A 175 -6.65 -17.97 -2.00
C GLU A 175 -5.61 -17.85 -0.89
N GLY A 176 -6.01 -17.31 0.26
CA GLY A 176 -5.16 -17.18 1.44
C GLY A 176 -5.87 -17.73 2.69
N TYR A 177 -5.16 -18.54 3.48
CA TYR A 177 -5.69 -19.11 4.72
C TYR A 177 -5.09 -18.44 5.96
N LEU A 178 -3.81 -18.09 5.89
CA LEU A 178 -3.03 -17.36 6.90
C LEU A 178 -1.95 -16.55 6.16
N VAL A 179 -1.27 -15.63 6.86
CA VAL A 179 -0.12 -14.93 6.28
C VAL A 179 0.91 -15.95 5.78
N GLY A 180 1.21 -15.88 4.49
CA GLY A 180 2.11 -16.79 3.77
C GLY A 180 1.50 -18.10 3.30
N ASP A 181 0.35 -18.52 3.83
CA ASP A 181 -0.31 -19.76 3.42
C ASP A 181 -1.32 -19.48 2.30
N THR A 182 -0.87 -19.70 1.06
CA THR A 182 -1.61 -19.34 -0.15
C THR A 182 -1.73 -20.51 -1.13
N VAL A 183 -2.84 -20.56 -1.87
CA VAL A 183 -3.04 -21.49 -2.98
C VAL A 183 -3.37 -20.70 -4.24
N THR A 184 -2.69 -21.04 -5.33
CA THR A 184 -2.75 -20.27 -6.57
C THR A 184 -3.43 -21.08 -7.66
N TYR A 185 -4.32 -20.42 -8.39
CA TYR A 185 -5.08 -20.99 -9.49
C TYR A 185 -4.93 -20.15 -10.76
N LEU A 186 -5.06 -20.80 -11.91
CA LEU A 186 -5.15 -20.18 -13.21
C LEU A 186 -6.56 -20.37 -13.73
N TRP A 187 -7.27 -19.25 -13.88
CA TRP A 187 -8.48 -19.18 -14.67
C TRP A 187 -8.10 -18.89 -16.12
N GLU A 188 -8.70 -19.63 -17.05
CA GLU A 188 -8.63 -19.37 -18.48
C GLU A 188 -10.04 -19.39 -19.06
N ARG A 189 -10.37 -18.38 -19.87
CA ARG A 189 -11.71 -18.23 -20.46
C ARG A 189 -12.14 -19.50 -21.20
N GLY A 190 -13.28 -20.06 -20.80
CA GLY A 190 -13.86 -21.25 -21.40
C GLY A 190 -13.18 -22.58 -21.04
N LYS A 191 -12.28 -22.59 -20.05
CA LYS A 191 -11.67 -23.80 -19.49
C LYS A 191 -12.02 -23.96 -18.02
N GLU A 192 -11.82 -25.17 -17.50
CA GLU A 192 -11.85 -25.42 -16.06
C GLU A 192 -10.66 -24.74 -15.38
N ILE A 193 -10.88 -24.23 -14.17
CA ILE A 193 -9.84 -23.60 -13.38
C ILE A 193 -8.77 -24.64 -13.01
N LYS A 194 -7.50 -24.28 -13.17
CA LYS A 194 -6.36 -25.16 -12.90
C LYS A 194 -5.61 -24.67 -11.66
N ARG A 195 -5.42 -25.52 -10.66
CA ARG A 195 -4.47 -25.25 -9.57
C ARG A 195 -3.05 -25.17 -10.13
N LEU A 196 -2.35 -24.07 -9.87
CA LEU A 196 -0.96 -23.87 -10.24
C LEU A 196 -0.02 -24.32 -9.11
N TYR A 197 -0.22 -23.81 -7.91
CA TYR A 197 0.69 -24.03 -6.79
C TYR A 197 -0.06 -24.07 -5.46
N GLY A 198 0.50 -24.78 -4.48
CA GLY A 198 -0.05 -24.90 -3.14
C GLY A 198 -1.04 -26.07 -3.01
N LYS A 199 -1.49 -26.28 -1.77
CA LYS A 199 -2.41 -27.37 -1.41
C LYS A 199 -3.68 -26.78 -0.79
N PRO A 200 -4.87 -26.93 -1.39
CA PRO A 200 -6.14 -26.46 -0.84
C PRO A 200 -6.40 -27.03 0.55
N LEU A 201 -7.13 -26.31 1.40
CA LEU A 201 -7.38 -26.72 2.78
C LEU A 201 -8.11 -28.08 2.87
N GLU A 202 -9.04 -28.35 1.95
CA GLU A 202 -9.81 -29.59 1.87
C GLU A 202 -8.98 -30.83 1.48
N ASP A 203 -7.82 -30.61 0.84
CA ASP A 203 -6.90 -31.68 0.45
C ASP A 203 -5.89 -32.01 1.57
N ARG A 204 -5.87 -31.24 2.67
CA ARG A 204 -4.87 -31.36 3.74
C ARG A 204 -5.25 -32.38 4.79
N GLU A 205 -4.24 -33.02 5.35
CA GLU A 205 -4.37 -33.85 6.55
C GLU A 205 -4.35 -32.96 7.81
N GLU A 206 -4.99 -33.42 8.89
CA GLU A 206 -4.99 -32.69 10.17
C GLU A 206 -3.55 -32.55 10.69
N GLY A 207 -3.11 -31.31 10.90
CA GLY A 207 -1.76 -31.00 11.37
C GLY A 207 -0.68 -31.05 10.28
N GLU A 208 -1.06 -31.20 9.01
CA GLU A 208 -0.11 -31.11 7.89
C GLU A 208 0.53 -29.72 7.82
N GLU A 209 1.86 -29.67 7.85
CA GLU A 209 2.61 -28.46 7.57
C GLU A 209 2.74 -28.26 6.06
N VAL A 210 2.34 -27.09 5.58
CA VAL A 210 2.47 -26.71 4.17
C VAL A 210 3.53 -25.63 4.01
N PRO A 211 4.26 -25.60 2.88
CA PRO A 211 5.17 -24.50 2.57
C PRO A 211 4.43 -23.16 2.53
N LEU A 212 5.00 -22.14 3.17
CA LEU A 212 4.46 -20.78 3.14
C LEU A 212 5.06 -20.02 1.97
N ILE A 213 4.28 -19.91 0.91
CA ILE A 213 4.72 -19.35 -0.36
C ILE A 213 4.54 -17.84 -0.40
N ALA A 214 3.55 -17.32 0.33
CA ALA A 214 3.15 -15.92 0.29
C ALA A 214 2.98 -15.42 -1.15
N PHE A 215 2.22 -16.16 -1.97
CA PHE A 215 2.04 -15.81 -3.37
C PHE A 215 1.35 -14.44 -3.49
N GLY A 216 2.09 -13.46 -4.00
CA GLY A 216 1.61 -12.09 -4.17
C GLY A 216 1.38 -11.72 -5.63
N GLY A 217 1.32 -10.42 -5.89
CA GLY A 217 1.16 -9.87 -7.24
C GLY A 217 2.24 -10.34 -8.21
N GLY A 218 1.89 -10.40 -9.50
CA GLY A 218 2.74 -10.93 -10.55
C GLY A 218 2.34 -10.48 -11.96
N PHE A 219 3.05 -10.98 -12.94
CA PHE A 219 2.75 -10.73 -14.35
C PHE A 219 3.08 -11.94 -15.23
N PHE A 220 2.30 -12.10 -16.29
CA PHE A 220 2.57 -13.08 -17.33
C PHE A 220 3.81 -12.67 -18.13
N THR A 221 4.69 -13.63 -18.38
CA THR A 221 5.80 -13.48 -19.32
C THR A 221 5.29 -13.21 -20.74
N GLU A 222 6.09 -12.51 -21.55
CA GLU A 222 5.69 -12.10 -22.92
C GLU A 222 5.35 -13.30 -23.82
N ASP A 223 6.07 -14.41 -23.67
CA ASP A 223 5.80 -15.64 -24.43
C ASP A 223 4.57 -16.41 -23.92
N GLY A 224 3.99 -15.96 -22.81
CA GLY A 224 2.79 -16.49 -22.18
C GLY A 224 2.95 -17.87 -21.54
N LYS A 225 4.17 -18.39 -21.37
CA LYS A 225 4.41 -19.75 -20.85
C LYS A 225 4.62 -19.81 -19.33
N GLY A 226 4.84 -18.67 -18.69
CA GLY A 226 5.02 -18.61 -17.24
C GLY A 226 4.63 -17.27 -16.64
N LEU A 227 4.87 -17.16 -15.34
CA LEU A 227 4.54 -16.03 -14.49
C LEU A 227 5.77 -15.63 -13.67
N VAL A 228 6.01 -14.32 -13.53
CA VAL A 228 6.88 -13.78 -12.48
C VAL A 228 6.00 -13.23 -11.36
N PHE A 229 6.30 -13.54 -10.10
CA PHE A 229 5.44 -13.19 -8.97
C PHE A 229 6.22 -12.97 -7.68
N ALA A 230 5.64 -12.13 -6.80
CA ALA A 230 6.12 -11.93 -5.44
C ALA A 230 5.89 -13.18 -4.58
N ASN A 231 6.87 -13.56 -3.76
CA ASN A 231 6.80 -14.75 -2.91
C ASN A 231 7.82 -14.71 -1.76
N ALA A 232 7.68 -15.63 -0.81
CA ALA A 232 8.62 -15.87 0.30
C ALA A 232 9.37 -17.22 0.18
N ILE A 233 9.44 -17.83 -1.01
CA ILE A 233 10.04 -19.16 -1.21
C ILE A 233 11.55 -19.12 -0.97
N PHE A 234 12.22 -18.09 -1.52
CA PHE A 234 13.69 -17.99 -1.52
C PHE A 234 14.22 -17.11 -0.39
N GLN A 235 13.43 -16.13 0.03
CA GLN A 235 13.83 -15.11 1.01
C GLN A 235 12.65 -14.78 1.92
N ASP A 236 12.91 -14.66 3.22
CA ASP A 236 11.87 -14.35 4.22
C ASP A 236 11.27 -12.94 4.04
N THR A 237 12.07 -12.01 3.55
CA THR A 237 11.71 -10.60 3.27
C THR A 237 11.08 -10.40 1.89
N TYR A 238 10.53 -11.49 1.35
CA TYR A 238 9.95 -11.61 0.02
C TYR A 238 10.94 -11.32 -1.12
N GLY A 239 10.59 -11.81 -2.31
CA GLY A 239 11.34 -11.59 -3.54
C GLY A 239 10.52 -12.02 -4.74
N LEU A 240 11.17 -12.09 -5.91
CA LEU A 240 10.51 -12.54 -7.13
C LEU A 240 10.89 -13.99 -7.46
N GLY A 241 9.92 -14.70 -8.04
CA GLY A 241 10.09 -16.04 -8.54
C GLY A 241 9.45 -16.16 -9.92
N TYR A 242 10.01 -17.01 -10.76
CA TYR A 242 9.47 -17.41 -12.04
C TYR A 242 8.88 -18.82 -11.94
N LEU A 243 7.63 -18.96 -12.36
CA LEU A 243 6.88 -20.21 -12.41
C LEU A 243 6.50 -20.51 -13.86
N ALA A 244 6.89 -21.67 -14.38
CA ALA A 244 6.47 -22.15 -15.70
C ALA A 244 5.16 -22.95 -15.60
N PHE A 245 4.22 -22.77 -16.54
CA PHE A 245 2.89 -23.42 -16.43
C PHE A 245 2.89 -24.93 -16.70
N ASP A 246 3.92 -25.45 -17.36
CA ASP A 246 4.16 -26.87 -17.62
C ASP A 246 4.83 -27.59 -16.43
N SER A 247 5.54 -26.85 -15.57
CA SER A 247 6.19 -27.37 -14.36
C SER A 247 6.08 -26.36 -13.21
N PRO A 248 4.85 -26.08 -12.73
CA PRO A 248 4.61 -24.97 -11.80
C PRO A 248 5.27 -25.17 -10.43
N GLU A 249 5.55 -26.41 -10.03
CA GLU A 249 6.26 -26.77 -8.81
C GLU A 249 7.75 -26.40 -8.80
N GLU A 250 8.35 -26.18 -9.98
CA GLU A 250 9.77 -25.87 -10.14
C GLU A 250 10.01 -24.36 -10.24
N VAL A 251 9.68 -23.61 -9.18
CA VAL A 251 9.88 -22.15 -9.16
C VAL A 251 11.37 -21.82 -9.16
N VAL A 252 11.77 -20.86 -9.99
CA VAL A 252 13.14 -20.34 -10.10
C VAL A 252 13.21 -18.93 -9.51
N GLU A 253 14.24 -18.63 -8.71
CA GLU A 253 14.42 -17.28 -8.16
C GLU A 253 14.68 -16.26 -9.28
N VAL A 254 14.03 -15.09 -9.17
CA VAL A 254 14.27 -13.93 -10.03
C VAL A 254 14.96 -12.86 -9.16
N PRO A 255 16.30 -12.78 -9.14
CA PRO A 255 16.98 -11.82 -8.30
C PRO A 255 16.78 -10.39 -8.80
N PHE A 256 16.79 -9.45 -7.86
CA PHE A 256 16.88 -8.03 -8.16
C PHE A 256 18.33 -7.62 -8.43
N ALA A 257 18.54 -6.76 -9.42
CA ALA A 257 19.82 -6.12 -9.71
C ALA A 257 19.73 -4.60 -9.58
N ASP A 258 20.84 -3.99 -9.17
CA ASP A 258 21.03 -2.53 -9.16
C ASP A 258 20.11 -1.75 -8.19
N LEU A 259 19.63 -2.41 -7.13
CA LEU A 259 18.94 -1.74 -6.03
C LEU A 259 19.86 -0.72 -5.34
N ALA A 260 19.32 0.47 -5.07
CA ALA A 260 20.08 1.57 -4.47
C ALA A 260 19.97 1.64 -2.95
N HIS A 261 18.96 1.00 -2.36
CA HIS A 261 18.71 1.03 -0.94
C HIS A 261 19.67 0.14 -0.16
N ASN A 262 19.81 0.44 1.13
CA ASN A 262 20.43 -0.42 2.13
C ASN A 262 19.60 -0.29 3.41
N GLY A 263 19.67 -1.29 4.28
CA GLY A 263 18.87 -1.33 5.51
C GLY A 263 18.26 -2.69 5.75
N LYS A 264 17.33 -2.76 6.69
CA LYS A 264 16.53 -3.95 6.96
C LYS A 264 15.08 -3.69 6.57
N GLY A 265 14.49 -4.62 5.85
CA GLY A 265 13.17 -4.39 5.28
C GLY A 265 12.72 -5.53 4.40
N GLU A 266 11.67 -5.29 3.64
CA GLU A 266 11.08 -6.28 2.76
C GLU A 266 10.62 -5.69 1.42
N PHE A 267 10.51 -6.57 0.43
CA PHE A 267 9.85 -6.29 -0.83
C PHE A 267 8.34 -6.25 -0.61
N ASP A 268 7.68 -5.19 -1.09
CA ASP A 268 6.32 -4.82 -0.71
C ASP A 268 5.34 -4.85 -1.89
N GLY A 269 5.79 -4.44 -3.09
CA GLY A 269 4.89 -4.27 -4.23
C GLY A 269 5.51 -4.51 -5.60
N LEU A 270 4.69 -5.06 -6.50
CA LEU A 270 4.99 -5.27 -7.92
C LEU A 270 3.79 -4.85 -8.77
N GLU A 271 4.00 -3.92 -9.69
CA GLU A 271 3.00 -3.58 -10.72
C GLU A 271 3.67 -3.64 -12.11
N ARG A 272 3.00 -4.29 -13.07
CA ARG A 272 3.40 -4.21 -14.48
C ARG A 272 2.83 -2.93 -15.07
N LEU A 273 3.69 -2.11 -15.63
CA LEU A 273 3.31 -0.85 -16.26
C LEU A 273 3.00 -1.07 -17.74
N GLU A 274 2.10 -0.26 -18.29
CA GLU A 274 1.67 -0.38 -19.69
C GLU A 274 2.78 -0.09 -20.71
N ASN A 275 3.88 0.54 -20.31
CA ASN A 275 5.05 0.74 -21.18
C ASN A 275 6.00 -0.48 -21.22
N GLY A 276 5.61 -1.60 -20.61
CA GLY A 276 6.40 -2.83 -20.54
C GLY A 276 7.46 -2.84 -19.43
N ARG A 277 7.50 -1.80 -18.59
CA ARG A 277 8.34 -1.73 -17.39
C ARG A 277 7.57 -2.19 -16.16
N TYR A 278 8.24 -2.15 -15.02
CA TYR A 278 7.70 -2.59 -13.74
C TYR A 278 7.94 -1.52 -12.68
N LEU A 279 6.93 -1.30 -11.85
CA LEU A 279 7.08 -0.57 -10.60
C LEU A 279 7.36 -1.59 -9.50
N LEU A 280 8.44 -1.36 -8.75
CA LEU A 280 8.82 -2.15 -7.58
C LEU A 280 8.77 -1.26 -6.35
N GLU A 281 8.18 -1.76 -5.27
CA GLU A 281 8.11 -1.06 -3.98
C GLU A 281 8.77 -1.89 -2.87
N PHE A 282 9.51 -1.20 -2.00
CA PHE A 282 10.19 -1.79 -0.86
C PHE A 282 9.97 -0.93 0.37
N ASN A 283 9.79 -1.58 1.51
CA ASN A 283 9.80 -0.95 2.82
C ASN A 283 11.11 -1.26 3.51
N ILE A 284 11.99 -0.25 3.63
CA ILE A 284 13.34 -0.40 4.19
C ILE A 284 13.48 0.53 5.39
N ASP A 285 13.74 -0.02 6.58
CA ASP A 285 13.83 0.69 7.86
C ASP A 285 12.59 1.60 8.11
N GLY A 286 11.41 1.12 7.69
CA GLY A 286 10.13 1.80 7.80
C GLY A 286 9.88 2.90 6.75
N VAL A 287 10.81 3.16 5.82
CA VAL A 287 10.66 4.19 4.77
C VAL A 287 10.47 3.55 3.39
N SER A 288 9.70 4.21 2.53
CA SER A 288 9.42 3.69 1.18
C SER A 288 10.58 3.90 0.23
N TRP A 289 10.83 2.89 -0.59
CA TRP A 289 11.63 2.96 -1.81
C TRP A 289 10.80 2.47 -2.98
N ALA A 290 10.84 3.19 -4.09
CA ALA A 290 10.17 2.78 -5.31
C ALA A 290 11.11 2.88 -6.51
N TYR A 291 11.01 1.90 -7.40
CA TYR A 291 11.88 1.77 -8.57
C TYR A 291 11.06 1.53 -9.83
N GLU A 292 11.53 2.10 -10.92
CA GLU A 292 11.13 1.64 -12.25
C GLU A 292 12.17 0.62 -12.72
N ALA A 293 11.72 -0.54 -13.21
CA ALA A 293 12.56 -1.68 -13.54
C ALA A 293 12.17 -2.33 -14.87
N GLU A 294 13.06 -3.17 -15.39
CA GLU A 294 12.83 -4.07 -16.52
C GLU A 294 13.10 -5.53 -16.12
N TYR A 295 12.42 -6.46 -16.77
CA TYR A 295 12.62 -7.88 -16.55
C TYR A 295 13.34 -8.52 -17.75
N ASP A 296 14.48 -9.14 -17.50
CA ASP A 296 15.23 -9.92 -18.49
C ASP A 296 14.76 -11.38 -18.44
N ASP A 297 13.94 -11.78 -19.42
CA ASP A 297 13.41 -13.14 -19.46
C ASP A 297 14.49 -14.21 -19.69
N GLN A 298 15.58 -13.92 -20.41
CA GLN A 298 16.62 -14.93 -20.66
C GLN A 298 17.43 -15.22 -19.40
N GLN A 299 17.75 -14.16 -18.65
CA GLN A 299 18.54 -14.27 -17.43
C GLN A 299 17.68 -14.49 -16.19
N LYS A 300 16.37 -14.28 -16.28
CA LYS A 300 15.43 -14.30 -15.15
C LYS A 300 15.84 -13.30 -14.08
N VAL A 301 16.16 -12.06 -14.45
CA VAL A 301 16.61 -11.00 -13.54
C VAL A 301 15.71 -9.78 -13.65
N MET A 302 15.33 -9.19 -12.51
CA MET A 302 14.65 -7.90 -12.46
C MET A 302 15.68 -6.77 -12.25
N ARG A 303 15.89 -5.92 -13.26
CA ARG A 303 16.92 -4.87 -13.27
C ARG A 303 16.30 -3.51 -13.01
N VAL A 304 16.79 -2.80 -12.00
CA VAL A 304 16.38 -1.42 -11.73
C VAL A 304 16.92 -0.49 -12.82
N LEU A 305 16.04 0.35 -13.36
CA LEU A 305 16.36 1.40 -14.31
C LEU A 305 16.47 2.76 -13.62
N ASN A 306 15.46 3.13 -12.84
CA ASN A 306 15.37 4.43 -12.19
C ASN A 306 14.95 4.30 -10.72
N VAL A 307 15.47 5.19 -9.87
CA VAL A 307 14.99 5.36 -8.49
C VAL A 307 13.92 6.44 -8.49
N LEU A 308 12.67 6.05 -8.20
CA LEU A 308 11.53 6.97 -8.16
C LEU A 308 11.39 7.60 -6.77
N VAL A 309 11.53 6.79 -5.72
CA VAL A 309 11.40 7.18 -4.31
C VAL A 309 12.51 6.55 -3.49
N GLY A 310 12.98 7.27 -2.46
CA GLY A 310 14.03 6.85 -1.52
C GLY A 310 15.27 7.75 -1.54
N LYS A 311 15.33 8.77 -2.41
CA LYS A 311 16.45 9.72 -2.52
C LYS A 311 15.97 11.17 -2.61
N GLY A 312 16.86 12.10 -2.23
CA GLY A 312 16.64 13.53 -2.43
C GLY A 312 15.45 14.07 -1.64
N HIS A 313 14.48 14.70 -2.32
CA HIS A 313 13.28 15.25 -1.68
C HIS A 313 12.24 14.17 -1.33
N LEU A 314 12.33 12.99 -1.93
CA LEU A 314 11.43 11.86 -1.73
C LEU A 314 12.11 10.77 -0.90
N SER A 315 12.79 11.13 0.18
CA SER A 315 13.47 10.19 1.08
C SER A 315 13.00 10.34 2.52
N GLU A 316 13.33 9.37 3.37
CA GLU A 316 13.04 9.37 4.82
C GLU A 316 11.53 9.41 5.17
N GLY A 317 10.68 8.98 4.24
CA GLY A 317 9.23 9.12 4.36
C GLY A 317 8.47 7.93 3.81
N VAL A 318 7.18 8.13 3.62
CA VAL A 318 6.23 7.11 3.16
C VAL A 318 5.62 7.56 1.85
N LEU A 319 5.66 6.65 0.88
CA LEU A 319 4.91 6.73 -0.37
C LEU A 319 3.49 6.27 -0.07
N GLU A 320 2.53 7.18 -0.11
CA GLU A 320 1.13 6.89 0.19
C GLU A 320 0.41 6.26 -1.00
N ALA A 321 0.84 6.64 -2.21
CA ALA A 321 0.36 6.10 -3.48
C ALA A 321 1.30 6.54 -4.60
N ILE A 322 1.38 5.72 -5.65
CA ILE A 322 2.01 6.06 -6.92
C ILE A 322 1.18 5.47 -8.06
N LYS A 323 0.97 6.24 -9.13
CA LYS A 323 0.30 5.77 -10.33
C LYS A 323 1.02 6.24 -11.58
N TYR A 324 1.23 5.32 -12.52
CA TYR A 324 1.81 5.61 -13.82
C TYR A 324 0.71 5.97 -14.83
N ASP A 325 0.86 7.12 -15.49
CA ASP A 325 0.08 7.48 -16.67
C ASP A 325 0.86 7.16 -17.96
N PRO A 326 0.37 6.21 -18.78
CA PRO A 326 1.06 5.77 -19.99
C PRO A 326 0.91 6.72 -21.17
N GLU A 327 -0.03 7.67 -21.14
CA GLU A 327 -0.18 8.68 -22.20
C GLU A 327 0.90 9.76 -22.10
N SER A 328 1.18 10.24 -20.89
CA SER A 328 2.19 11.26 -20.63
C SER A 328 3.55 10.72 -20.18
N ASP A 329 3.70 9.40 -20.00
CA ASP A 329 4.90 8.74 -19.46
C ASP A 329 5.35 9.39 -18.14
N THR A 330 4.40 9.53 -17.21
CA THR A 330 4.57 10.27 -15.95
C THR A 330 4.09 9.42 -14.78
N PHE A 331 4.80 9.48 -13.65
CA PHE A 331 4.29 8.96 -12.39
C PHE A 331 3.69 10.09 -11.56
N ALA A 332 2.46 9.94 -11.11
CA ALA A 332 1.85 10.77 -10.07
C ALA A 332 2.03 10.07 -8.73
N LEU A 333 2.43 10.79 -7.67
CA LEU A 333 2.60 10.18 -6.35
C LEU A 333 2.22 11.11 -5.21
N ALA A 334 1.77 10.51 -4.12
CA ALA A 334 1.53 11.15 -2.83
C ALA A 334 2.63 10.71 -1.85
N PHE A 335 3.31 11.66 -1.22
CA PHE A 335 4.43 11.35 -0.32
C PHE A 335 4.42 12.23 0.92
N SER A 336 4.68 11.62 2.08
CA SER A 336 4.77 12.29 3.37
C SER A 336 6.05 11.91 4.13
N THR A 337 6.39 12.64 5.18
CA THR A 337 7.45 12.26 6.14
C THR A 337 6.96 12.54 7.55
N ALA A 338 7.66 12.09 8.59
CA ALA A 338 7.29 12.41 9.98
C ALA A 338 7.08 13.91 10.27
N VAL A 339 7.68 14.79 9.47
CA VAL A 339 7.66 16.26 9.66
C VAL A 339 7.03 17.03 8.50
N SER A 340 6.49 16.34 7.50
CA SER A 340 5.87 16.96 6.33
C SER A 340 4.55 16.27 6.02
N PRO A 341 3.42 17.00 6.05
CA PRO A 341 2.15 16.50 5.52
C PRO A 341 2.29 16.03 4.08
N THR A 342 1.38 15.16 3.66
CA THR A 342 1.38 14.59 2.32
C THR A 342 1.36 15.66 1.24
N GLN A 343 2.18 15.47 0.21
CA GLN A 343 2.21 16.31 -0.98
C GLN A 343 2.03 15.46 -2.23
N ILE A 344 1.47 16.07 -3.28
CA ILE A 344 1.42 15.49 -4.62
C ILE A 344 2.63 15.93 -5.43
N TYR A 345 3.29 14.97 -6.05
CA TYR A 345 4.37 15.16 -7.00
C TYR A 345 4.07 14.45 -8.32
N THR A 346 4.71 14.91 -9.39
CA THR A 346 4.94 14.10 -10.59
C THR A 346 6.42 13.85 -10.81
N ILE A 347 6.76 12.66 -11.28
CA ILE A 347 8.08 12.29 -11.80
C ILE A 347 7.96 12.14 -13.30
N GLU A 348 8.71 12.97 -14.03
CA GLU A 348 8.59 13.16 -15.47
C GLU A 348 9.94 12.97 -16.16
N GLY A 349 9.87 12.84 -17.49
CA GLY A 349 11.05 12.74 -18.35
C GLY A 349 11.55 11.30 -18.44
N LYS A 350 12.21 11.00 -19.55
CA LYS A 350 12.66 9.64 -19.90
C LYS A 350 13.56 9.01 -18.83
N ASP A 351 14.40 9.82 -18.21
CA ASP A 351 15.37 9.42 -17.19
C ASP A 351 14.88 9.71 -15.77
N ARG A 352 13.59 10.06 -15.62
CA ARG A 352 12.91 10.32 -14.34
C ARG A 352 13.61 11.39 -13.47
N ASP A 353 14.23 12.36 -14.12
CA ASP A 353 15.09 13.38 -13.49
C ASP A 353 14.34 14.68 -13.13
N ARG A 354 13.09 14.82 -13.58
CA ARG A 354 12.25 15.99 -13.31
C ARG A 354 11.15 15.64 -12.31
N ILE A 355 11.31 16.14 -11.09
CA ILE A 355 10.29 16.09 -10.04
C ILE A 355 9.55 17.43 -9.98
N VAL A 356 8.23 17.41 -10.13
CA VAL A 356 7.37 18.61 -10.00
C VAL A 356 6.49 18.44 -8.78
N GLN A 357 6.53 19.40 -7.86
CA GLN A 357 5.65 19.44 -6.69
C GLN A 357 4.41 20.29 -6.98
N HIS A 358 3.22 19.69 -6.83
CA HIS A 358 1.93 20.33 -7.18
C HIS A 358 1.21 20.95 -5.98
N THR A 359 1.46 20.45 -4.78
CA THR A 359 0.88 20.95 -3.53
C THR A 359 1.96 21.49 -2.60
N ARG A 360 1.61 22.42 -1.71
CA ARG A 360 2.54 23.02 -0.74
C ARG A 360 1.92 23.10 0.65
N GLU A 361 1.39 21.98 1.11
CA GLU A 361 0.77 21.91 2.43
C GLU A 361 1.84 22.06 3.52
N SER A 362 1.48 22.75 4.60
CA SER A 362 2.38 22.94 5.73
C SER A 362 1.58 23.01 7.02
N ILE A 363 2.20 22.60 8.13
CA ILE A 363 1.59 22.69 9.45
C ILE A 363 1.54 24.16 9.86
N LEU A 364 0.34 24.72 9.93
CA LEU A 364 0.16 26.16 10.13
C LEU A 364 0.65 26.61 11.51
N GLY A 365 1.56 27.60 11.51
CA GLY A 365 2.06 28.21 12.74
C GLY A 365 3.10 27.39 13.52
N ILE A 366 3.56 26.26 12.98
CA ILE A 366 4.61 25.44 13.58
C ILE A 366 5.77 25.32 12.59
N PRO A 367 6.94 25.93 12.86
CA PRO A 367 8.12 25.76 12.02
C PRO A 367 8.55 24.29 11.97
N GLN A 368 8.85 23.79 10.78
CA GLN A 368 9.26 22.39 10.58
C GLN A 368 10.50 21.98 11.39
N ALA A 369 11.43 22.92 11.66
CA ALA A 369 12.62 22.68 12.48
C ALA A 369 12.31 22.32 13.95
N LEU A 370 11.08 22.57 14.40
CA LEU A 370 10.62 22.20 15.73
C LEU A 370 10.04 20.78 15.80
N LEU A 371 9.79 20.16 14.64
CA LEU A 371 9.22 18.82 14.52
C LEU A 371 10.31 17.76 14.59
N SER A 372 9.95 16.59 15.09
CA SER A 372 10.84 15.47 15.29
C SER A 372 10.85 14.54 14.07
N ARG A 373 12.00 14.33 13.43
CA ARG A 373 12.13 13.35 12.34
C ARG A 373 12.08 11.90 12.81
N GLY A 374 12.30 11.67 14.10
CA GLY A 374 12.52 10.35 14.66
C GLY A 374 13.93 9.83 14.34
N GLU A 375 14.49 9.10 15.28
CA GLU A 375 15.77 8.40 15.13
C GLU A 375 15.57 6.90 15.39
N ASP A 376 16.47 6.08 14.85
CA ASP A 376 16.47 4.65 15.14
C ASP A 376 16.83 4.40 16.61
N LEU A 377 15.98 3.66 17.31
CA LEU A 377 16.26 3.11 18.63
C LEU A 377 16.03 1.59 18.64
N SER A 378 16.16 0.94 17.49
CA SER A 378 16.05 -0.51 17.37
C SER A 378 16.93 -1.23 18.39
N TYR A 379 16.41 -2.31 18.95
CA TYR A 379 17.04 -3.01 20.07
C TYR A 379 16.99 -4.52 19.88
N THR A 380 17.87 -5.22 20.59
CA THR A 380 17.81 -6.67 20.72
C THR A 380 16.94 -7.01 21.92
N SER A 381 15.89 -7.78 21.71
CA SER A 381 14.92 -8.15 22.73
C SER A 381 15.43 -9.27 23.66
N PHE A 382 14.59 -9.69 24.60
CA PHE A 382 14.90 -10.63 25.68
C PHE A 382 15.42 -12.00 25.21
N ASP A 383 15.16 -12.38 23.96
CA ASP A 383 15.54 -13.66 23.34
C ASP A 383 16.53 -13.51 22.17
N GLY A 384 17.08 -12.31 21.95
CA GLY A 384 18.03 -12.05 20.86
C GLY A 384 17.39 -11.57 19.56
N LEU A 385 16.06 -11.49 19.46
CA LEU A 385 15.38 -10.96 18.28
C LEU A 385 15.61 -9.45 18.16
N ARG A 386 15.97 -8.95 16.97
CA ARG A 386 16.00 -7.50 16.73
C ARG A 386 14.58 -6.98 16.55
N VAL A 387 14.21 -5.97 17.34
CA VAL A 387 12.96 -5.23 17.22
C VAL A 387 13.27 -3.87 16.63
N SER A 388 12.56 -3.51 15.56
CA SER A 388 12.67 -2.19 14.96
C SER A 388 11.95 -1.17 15.82
N SER A 389 12.54 0.01 16.04
CA SER A 389 11.82 1.08 16.74
C SER A 389 12.37 2.46 16.42
N ARG A 390 11.50 3.47 16.56
CA ARG A 390 11.87 4.87 16.46
C ARG A 390 11.68 5.59 17.79
N LEU A 391 12.60 6.51 18.08
CA LEU A 391 12.45 7.48 19.17
C LEU A 391 12.30 8.89 18.58
N TYR A 392 11.19 9.54 18.92
CA TYR A 392 10.94 10.93 18.55
C TYR A 392 11.25 11.81 19.75
N MET A 393 12.38 12.52 19.67
CA MET A 393 12.80 13.48 20.68
C MET A 393 12.29 14.89 20.36
N PRO A 394 11.96 15.73 21.37
CA PRO A 394 11.72 17.15 21.17
C PRO A 394 12.91 17.82 20.46
N SER A 395 12.62 18.73 19.53
CA SER A 395 13.66 19.52 18.87
C SER A 395 14.48 20.32 19.90
N PRO A 396 15.82 20.36 19.79
CA PRO A 396 16.67 21.19 20.64
C PRO A 396 16.28 22.68 20.63
N GLU A 397 15.71 23.18 19.53
CA GLU A 397 15.25 24.57 19.39
C GLU A 397 14.11 24.95 20.34
N LEU A 398 13.41 23.96 20.90
CA LEU A 398 12.37 24.17 21.91
C LEU A 398 12.95 24.52 23.29
N GLY A 399 14.26 24.33 23.51
CA GLY A 399 14.95 24.72 24.75
C GLY A 399 14.61 23.84 25.96
N PHE A 400 14.14 22.62 25.75
CA PHE A 400 13.93 21.66 26.82
C PHE A 400 15.27 21.13 27.35
N GLU A 401 15.49 21.24 28.67
CA GLU A 401 16.73 20.78 29.32
C GLU A 401 16.49 19.53 30.18
N GLY A 402 17.47 18.61 30.21
CA GLY A 402 17.46 17.39 31.03
C GLY A 402 16.63 16.24 30.45
N LYS A 403 16.48 15.17 31.25
CA LYS A 403 15.74 13.95 30.87
C LYS A 403 14.29 14.23 30.48
N ARG A 404 13.76 13.58 29.44
CA ARG A 404 12.40 13.79 28.92
C ARG A 404 11.45 12.69 29.38
N PRO A 405 10.25 13.02 29.88
CA PRO A 405 9.23 12.00 30.10
C PRO A 405 8.91 11.30 28.78
N VAL A 406 8.78 9.98 28.82
CA VAL A 406 8.54 9.15 27.64
C VAL A 406 7.06 8.79 27.54
N VAL A 407 6.48 8.99 26.36
CA VAL A 407 5.25 8.33 25.94
C VAL A 407 5.64 7.08 25.17
N TYR A 408 5.17 5.93 25.63
CA TYR A 408 5.33 4.66 24.94
C TYR A 408 4.13 4.47 24.01
N TYR A 409 4.35 4.54 22.70
CA TYR A 409 3.29 4.42 21.71
C TYR A 409 3.20 2.97 21.21
N LEU A 410 2.04 2.34 21.43
CA LEU A 410 1.72 1.02 20.92
C LEU A 410 0.90 1.19 19.64
N HIS A 411 1.43 0.77 18.50
CA HIS A 411 0.73 0.88 17.23
C HIS A 411 -0.42 -0.14 17.12
N GLY A 412 -1.34 0.11 16.19
CA GLY A 412 -2.46 -0.78 15.91
C GLY A 412 -2.06 -2.03 15.10
N GLY A 413 -2.94 -3.04 15.13
CA GLY A 413 -2.79 -4.33 14.47
C GLY A 413 -2.63 -5.49 15.45
N PRO A 414 -2.48 -6.72 14.96
CA PRO A 414 -1.34 -7.53 15.37
C PRO A 414 -0.21 -7.42 14.35
N GLN A 415 -0.53 -7.20 13.07
CA GLN A 415 0.40 -7.24 11.93
C GLN A 415 0.60 -5.90 11.20
N GLY A 416 0.29 -4.79 11.87
CA GLY A 416 0.63 -3.44 11.38
C GLY A 416 2.07 -3.06 11.72
N GLN A 417 2.54 -1.94 11.18
CA GLN A 417 3.78 -1.29 11.61
C GLN A 417 3.54 0.22 11.69
N GLU A 418 4.33 0.89 12.51
CA GLU A 418 4.42 2.34 12.56
C GLU A 418 5.59 2.84 11.70
N ARG A 419 5.32 3.87 10.91
CA ARG A 419 6.22 4.44 9.90
C ARG A 419 6.27 5.96 10.07
N PRO A 420 7.25 6.68 9.49
CA PRO A 420 7.27 8.14 9.52
C PRO A 420 6.24 8.73 8.52
N ASP A 421 4.97 8.34 8.68
CA ASP A 421 3.84 8.67 7.82
C ASP A 421 3.01 9.80 8.47
N PHE A 422 2.98 10.99 7.87
CA PHE A 422 2.18 12.09 8.40
C PHE A 422 0.67 11.95 8.10
N SER A 423 0.33 11.18 7.09
CA SER A 423 -1.05 10.96 6.66
C SER A 423 -1.82 10.06 7.63
N TRP A 424 -1.09 9.25 8.42
CA TRP A 424 -1.66 8.45 9.49
C TRP A 424 -1.82 9.25 10.80
N PHE A 425 -2.89 8.97 11.54
CA PHE A 425 -3.29 9.77 12.71
C PHE A 425 -2.25 9.76 13.85
N SER A 426 -1.40 8.74 13.91
CA SER A 426 -0.35 8.57 14.92
C SER A 426 0.65 9.72 14.88
N MET A 427 1.05 10.17 13.70
CA MET A 427 2.19 11.07 13.53
C MET A 427 1.87 12.51 13.94
N PRO A 428 0.72 13.10 13.60
CA PRO A 428 0.27 14.36 14.21
C PRO A 428 0.26 14.31 15.75
N LEU A 429 -0.13 13.18 16.35
CA LEU A 429 -0.11 13.01 17.80
C LEU A 429 1.33 12.93 18.34
N ILE A 430 2.21 12.15 17.71
CA ILE A 430 3.63 12.05 18.06
C ILE A 430 4.28 13.43 18.01
N GLN A 431 4.08 14.18 16.92
CA GLN A 431 4.62 15.54 16.78
C GLN A 431 4.09 16.47 17.86
N PHE A 432 2.79 16.41 18.17
CA PHE A 432 2.22 17.21 19.25
C PHE A 432 2.91 16.92 20.59
N LEU A 433 3.09 15.65 20.94
CA LEU A 433 3.74 15.25 22.19
C LEU A 433 5.20 15.74 22.27
N THR A 434 5.95 15.64 21.17
CA THR A 434 7.33 16.16 21.14
C THR A 434 7.40 17.68 21.28
N LEU A 435 6.44 18.42 20.72
CA LEU A 435 6.31 19.86 20.92
C LEU A 435 5.99 20.23 22.38
N GLN A 436 5.35 19.34 23.13
CA GLN A 436 5.10 19.49 24.58
C GLN A 436 6.27 19.01 25.45
N GLY A 437 7.37 18.56 24.84
CA GLY A 437 8.58 18.16 25.55
C GLY A 437 8.62 16.69 25.99
N PHE A 438 7.71 15.85 25.47
CA PHE A 438 7.80 14.40 25.66
C PHE A 438 8.73 13.78 24.62
N ALA A 439 9.46 12.75 25.01
CA ALA A 439 9.98 11.79 24.06
C ALA A 439 8.87 10.80 23.70
N VAL A 440 8.81 10.31 22.46
CA VAL A 440 7.83 9.28 22.06
C VAL A 440 8.57 8.08 21.50
N PHE A 441 8.44 6.93 22.16
CA PHE A 441 9.05 5.68 21.75
C PHE A 441 8.03 4.82 21.01
N VAL A 442 8.44 4.32 19.84
CA VAL A 442 7.56 3.70 18.86
C VAL A 442 8.19 2.41 18.35
N PRO A 443 7.96 1.26 19.01
CA PRO A 443 8.48 -0.03 18.58
C PRO A 443 7.51 -0.75 17.64
N ASN A 444 8.07 -1.32 16.58
CA ASN A 444 7.44 -2.30 15.72
C ASN A 444 7.81 -3.69 16.25
N VAL A 445 7.07 -4.17 17.25
CA VAL A 445 7.35 -5.45 17.93
C VAL A 445 7.14 -6.66 17.02
N ARG A 446 7.63 -7.84 17.43
CA ARG A 446 7.42 -9.08 16.66
C ARG A 446 5.94 -9.26 16.33
N GLY A 447 5.66 -9.74 15.13
CA GLY A 447 4.32 -9.75 14.55
C GLY A 447 4.05 -8.59 13.59
N SER A 448 4.77 -7.47 13.70
CA SER A 448 4.63 -6.35 12.75
C SER A 448 5.00 -6.76 11.32
N THR A 449 4.50 -6.02 10.34
CA THR A 449 4.97 -6.09 8.94
C THR A 449 6.26 -5.28 8.74
N GLY A 450 6.91 -5.43 7.58
CA GLY A 450 8.12 -4.69 7.21
C GLY A 450 9.44 -5.40 7.47
N TYR A 451 9.43 -6.64 7.99
CA TYR A 451 10.63 -7.35 8.44
C TYR A 451 10.66 -8.83 8.08
N GLY A 452 9.81 -9.25 7.13
CA GLY A 452 9.72 -10.60 6.62
C GLY A 452 8.59 -11.44 7.22
N LEU A 453 8.24 -12.50 6.49
CA LEU A 453 7.15 -13.41 6.81
C LEU A 453 7.31 -14.03 8.20
N SER A 454 8.51 -14.49 8.55
CA SER A 454 8.81 -15.07 9.85
C SER A 454 8.56 -14.07 10.98
N TYR A 455 8.93 -12.80 10.79
CA TYR A 455 8.71 -11.75 11.77
C TYR A 455 7.23 -11.50 12.02
N THR A 456 6.45 -11.37 10.94
CA THR A 456 5.00 -11.11 10.99
C THR A 456 4.20 -12.27 11.61
N LYS A 457 4.69 -13.51 11.48
CA LYS A 457 4.00 -14.69 12.02
C LYS A 457 4.24 -14.96 13.50
N HIS A 458 5.11 -14.22 14.17
CA HIS A 458 5.37 -14.45 15.61
C HIS A 458 4.13 -14.30 16.51
N VAL A 459 3.10 -13.59 16.05
CA VAL A 459 1.84 -13.38 16.77
C VAL A 459 0.76 -14.40 16.41
N ASP A 460 1.01 -15.28 15.43
CA ASP A 460 0.07 -16.32 15.03
C ASP A 460 -0.17 -17.25 16.22
N ARG A 461 -1.41 -17.27 16.73
CA ARG A 461 -1.82 -18.03 17.92
C ARG A 461 -1.09 -17.64 19.23
N ASP A 462 -0.37 -16.51 19.27
CA ASP A 462 0.36 -16.00 20.46
C ASP A 462 0.18 -14.49 20.66
N TRP A 463 -0.98 -13.94 20.31
CA TRP A 463 -1.24 -12.50 20.45
C TRP A 463 -1.29 -12.09 21.94
N GLY A 464 -0.46 -11.11 22.32
CA GLY A 464 -0.27 -10.67 23.70
C GLY A 464 0.73 -11.53 24.50
N GLY A 465 1.34 -12.52 23.85
CA GLY A 465 2.37 -13.40 24.39
C GLY A 465 3.76 -12.76 24.31
N GLN A 466 4.54 -13.15 23.31
CA GLN A 466 5.94 -12.72 23.16
C GLN A 466 6.11 -11.28 22.67
N ASP A 467 5.19 -10.76 21.85
CA ASP A 467 5.11 -9.34 21.46
C ASP A 467 5.06 -8.42 22.68
N ARG A 468 4.28 -8.78 23.69
CA ARG A 468 4.25 -8.08 24.98
C ARG A 468 5.62 -8.10 25.67
N LEU A 469 6.38 -9.20 25.57
CA LEU A 469 7.69 -9.30 26.18
C LEU A 469 8.73 -8.41 25.48
N ASP A 470 8.59 -8.15 24.18
CA ASP A 470 9.37 -7.13 23.48
C ASP A 470 9.16 -5.74 24.10
N HIS A 471 7.90 -5.43 24.45
CA HIS A 471 7.58 -4.17 25.11
C HIS A 471 8.19 -4.08 26.52
N VAL A 472 8.05 -5.14 27.32
CA VAL A 472 8.61 -5.22 28.68
C VAL A 472 10.14 -5.10 28.64
N HIS A 473 10.78 -5.74 27.67
CA HIS A 473 12.23 -5.66 27.52
C HIS A 473 12.67 -4.23 27.22
N ALA A 474 12.03 -3.56 26.24
CA ALA A 474 12.32 -2.17 25.94
C ALA A 474 12.18 -1.26 27.17
N MET A 475 11.10 -1.42 27.93
CA MET A 475 10.84 -0.59 29.11
C MET A 475 11.89 -0.77 30.21
N ASN A 476 12.32 -2.01 30.46
CA ASN A 476 13.21 -2.33 31.56
C ASN A 476 14.70 -2.18 31.24
N HIS A 477 15.10 -2.31 29.97
CA HIS A 477 16.50 -2.42 29.56
C HIS A 477 16.93 -1.47 28.45
N VAL A 478 15.99 -0.88 27.70
CA VAL A 478 16.34 0.08 26.63
C VAL A 478 16.07 1.49 27.10
N LEU A 479 14.82 1.80 27.44
CA LEU A 479 14.40 3.15 27.85
C LEU A 479 14.96 3.55 29.22
N SER A 480 15.13 2.60 30.13
CA SER A 480 15.68 2.84 31.47
C SER A 480 17.18 3.19 31.45
N GLU A 481 17.89 2.76 30.40
CA GLU A 481 19.33 2.95 30.22
C GLU A 481 19.66 4.15 29.31
N ASP A 482 18.67 4.68 28.58
CA ASP A 482 18.84 5.89 27.77
C ASP A 482 19.03 7.12 28.68
N ALA A 483 20.21 7.75 28.57
CA ALA A 483 20.57 8.88 29.40
C ALA A 483 19.68 10.12 29.18
N ARG A 484 18.94 10.18 28.07
CA ARG A 484 18.05 11.29 27.69
C ARG A 484 16.65 11.16 28.27
N LEU A 485 16.28 9.99 28.80
CA LEU A 485 14.91 9.65 29.25
C LEU A 485 14.79 9.56 30.77
#